data_AF-A0A383AG50-F1
#
_entry.id   AF-A0A383AG50-F1
#
_cell.length_a   1.000
_cell.length_b   1.000
_cell.length_c   1.000
_cell.angle_alpha   90.00
_cell.angle_beta   90.00
_cell.angle_gamma   90.00
#
_symmetry.space_group_name_H-M   'P 1'
#
loop_
_entity.id
_entity.type
_entity.pdbx_description
1 polymer ?
#
loop_
_entity_poly.entity_id
_entity_poly.type
_entity_poly.pdbx_seq_one_letter_code
_entity_poly.pdbx_strand_id
1 'polypeptide(L)'
;MKTLNVMKHQGGAALVIGLVLLVIVTVLAISGINTATTELAMARNDQNSENAFQAAETGLEHALARGQFNTLGSVTLQRNINTTDFVTAVTQFERATMVPDRAFSLGVGSGIAAYHFIATATAESKRAGVSGEKTDRDASSVHTQAFYVVGPEIPTL
;
A
#
# COMPACT_ATOMS: atom_id res chain seq x y z
N MET A 1 76.73 -35.80 19.34
CA MET A 1 75.52 -35.33 20.06
C MET A 1 74.41 -35.15 19.03
N LYS A 2 73.33 -35.93 19.10
CA LYS A 2 72.24 -35.93 18.10
C LYS A 2 70.96 -35.53 18.80
N THR A 3 70.43 -34.37 18.46
CA THR A 3 69.22 -33.78 19.05
C THR A 3 67.97 -34.53 18.57
N LEU A 4 67.22 -35.08 19.52
CA LEU A 4 65.94 -35.75 19.28
C LEU A 4 64.87 -34.70 18.99
N ASN A 5 64.38 -34.68 17.75
CA ASN A 5 63.27 -33.83 17.35
C ASN A 5 61.95 -34.53 17.72
N VAL A 6 61.24 -34.01 18.73
CA VAL A 6 59.98 -34.58 19.22
C VAL A 6 58.84 -34.08 18.34
N MET A 7 58.40 -34.90 17.39
CA MET A 7 57.14 -34.65 16.66
C MET A 7 55.96 -34.91 17.60
N LYS A 8 55.32 -33.82 18.07
CA LYS A 8 54.11 -33.86 18.88
C LYS A 8 52.91 -34.29 18.03
N HIS A 9 52.30 -35.42 18.39
CA HIS A 9 51.09 -35.96 17.74
C HIS A 9 49.85 -35.19 18.24
N GLN A 10 49.44 -34.13 17.53
CA GLN A 10 48.28 -33.28 17.84
C GLN A 10 46.97 -33.73 17.15
N GLY A 11 46.95 -34.93 16.54
CA GLY A 11 45.90 -35.34 15.60
C GLY A 11 44.47 -35.41 16.17
N GLY A 12 44.32 -35.78 17.46
CA GLY A 12 42.99 -35.85 18.09
C GLY A 12 42.38 -34.48 18.40
N ALA A 13 43.20 -33.51 18.80
CA ALA A 13 42.73 -32.16 19.13
C ALA A 13 42.25 -31.41 17.87
N ALA A 14 42.92 -31.61 16.73
CA ALA A 14 42.53 -31.01 15.45
C ALA A 14 41.13 -31.46 15.00
N LEU A 15 40.78 -32.74 15.17
CA LEU A 15 39.45 -33.26 14.82
C LEU A 15 38.35 -32.66 15.70
N VAL A 16 38.58 -32.57 17.01
CA VAL A 16 37.61 -31.98 17.95
C VAL A 16 37.40 -30.50 17.64
N ILE A 17 38.48 -29.75 17.41
CA ILE A 17 38.39 -28.33 17.03
C ILE A 17 37.66 -28.18 15.69
N GLY A 18 37.93 -29.03 14.70
CA GLY A 18 37.24 -29.04 13.41
C GLY A 18 35.74 -29.27 13.54
N LEU A 19 35.32 -30.22 14.38
CA LEU A 19 33.91 -30.48 14.65
C LEU A 19 33.23 -29.31 15.38
N VAL A 20 33.90 -28.71 16.37
CA VAL A 20 33.38 -27.53 17.08
C VAL A 20 33.22 -26.35 16.13
N LEU A 21 34.22 -26.08 15.29
CA LEU A 21 34.14 -25.02 14.27
C LEU A 21 33.04 -25.29 13.25
N LEU A 22 32.88 -26.54 12.80
CA LEU A 22 31.79 -26.91 11.89
C LEU A 22 30.43 -26.62 12.52
N VAL A 23 30.22 -27.00 13.80
CA VAL A 23 28.97 -26.70 14.52
C VAL A 23 28.74 -25.20 14.63
N ILE A 24 29.76 -24.43 15.01
CA ILE A 24 29.65 -22.96 15.12
C ILE A 24 29.23 -22.35 13.78
N VAL A 25 29.91 -22.69 12.68
CA VAL A 25 29.59 -22.17 11.34
C VAL A 25 28.17 -22.59 10.93
N THR A 26 27.76 -23.82 11.24
CA THR A 26 26.41 -24.31 10.92
C THR A 26 25.34 -23.52 11.65
N VAL A 27 25.52 -23.25 12.95
CA VAL A 27 24.58 -22.44 13.73
C VAL A 27 24.52 -21.01 13.21
N LEU A 28 25.66 -20.40 12.88
CA LEU A 28 25.72 -19.07 12.28
C LEU A 28 25.01 -19.02 10.92
N ALA A 29 25.22 -20.03 10.07
CA ALA A 29 24.57 -20.13 8.77
C ALA A 29 23.05 -20.25 8.90
N ILE A 30 22.56 -21.14 9.79
CA ILE A 30 21.11 -21.30 10.05
C ILE A 30 20.52 -20.00 10.61
N SER A 31 21.21 -19.35 11.54
CA SER A 31 20.78 -18.07 12.10
C SER A 31 20.63 -17.00 11.02
N GLY A 32 21.60 -16.90 10.10
CA GLY A 32 21.55 -15.95 8.98
C GLY A 32 20.39 -16.22 8.03
N ILE A 33 20.13 -17.49 7.71
CA ILE A 33 18.98 -17.89 6.87
C ILE A 33 17.66 -17.53 7.54
N ASN A 34 17.51 -17.79 8.84
CA ASN A 34 16.29 -17.46 9.58
C ASN A 34 16.02 -15.95 9.57
N THR A 35 17.05 -15.13 9.80
CA THR A 35 16.93 -13.67 9.68
C THR A 35 16.48 -13.26 8.27
N ALA A 36 17.15 -13.76 7.23
CA ALA A 36 16.80 -13.44 5.83
C ALA A 36 15.36 -13.86 5.47
N THR A 37 14.88 -14.99 5.98
CA THR A 37 13.49 -15.43 5.73
C THR A 37 12.47 -14.51 6.38
N THR A 38 12.77 -13.98 7.56
CA THR A 38 11.90 -13.03 8.27
C THR A 38 11.89 -11.68 7.57
N GLU A 39 13.06 -11.18 7.17
CA GLU A 39 13.20 -9.94 6.39
C GLU A 39 12.45 -10.04 5.05
N LEU A 40 12.53 -11.18 4.36
CA LEU A 40 11.78 -11.40 3.13
C LEU A 40 10.26 -11.42 3.38
N ALA A 41 9.80 -11.97 4.50
CA ALA A 41 8.39 -11.96 4.86
C ALA A 41 7.88 -10.54 5.14
N MET A 42 8.65 -9.73 5.88
CA MET A 42 8.34 -8.32 6.13
C MET A 42 8.35 -7.52 4.83
N ALA A 43 9.38 -7.64 4.00
CA ALA A 43 9.46 -6.96 2.70
C ALA A 43 8.29 -7.30 1.78
N ARG A 44 7.80 -8.54 1.82
CA ARG A 44 6.60 -8.94 1.06
C ARG A 44 5.31 -8.32 1.62
N ASN A 45 5.21 -8.15 2.93
CA ASN A 45 4.08 -7.48 3.55
C ASN A 45 4.07 -5.98 3.21
N ASP A 46 5.24 -5.33 3.31
CA ASP A 46 5.42 -3.93 2.97
C ASP A 46 5.10 -3.67 1.49
N GLN A 47 5.58 -4.53 0.59
CA GLN A 47 5.24 -4.45 -0.83
C GLN A 47 3.73 -4.59 -1.07
N ASN A 48 3.04 -5.47 -0.33
CA ASN A 48 1.60 -5.64 -0.53
C ASN A 48 0.81 -4.43 -0.03
N SER A 49 1.25 -3.83 1.08
CA SER A 49 0.71 -2.56 1.59
C SER A 49 0.88 -1.44 0.57
N GLU A 50 2.06 -1.32 -0.03
CA GLU A 50 2.36 -0.32 -1.05
C GLU A 50 1.50 -0.52 -2.32
N ASN A 51 1.32 -1.78 -2.75
CA ASN A 51 0.44 -2.09 -3.88
C ASN A 51 -1.00 -1.66 -3.60
N ALA A 52 -1.53 -1.90 -2.39
CA ALA A 52 -2.86 -1.46 -2.00
C ALA A 52 -2.96 0.08 -1.97
N PHE A 53 -1.93 0.77 -1.49
CA PHE A 53 -1.83 2.23 -1.51
C PHE A 53 -1.89 2.78 -2.95
N GLN A 54 -1.04 2.27 -3.84
CA GLN A 54 -1.00 2.69 -5.24
C GLN A 54 -2.31 2.36 -5.98
N ALA A 55 -2.94 1.23 -5.68
CA ALA A 55 -4.24 0.86 -6.24
C ALA A 55 -5.36 1.80 -5.77
N ALA A 56 -5.34 2.22 -4.50
CA ALA A 56 -6.30 3.20 -3.97
C ALA A 56 -6.15 4.55 -4.68
N GLU A 57 -4.92 5.04 -4.83
CA GLU A 57 -4.65 6.30 -5.52
C GLU A 57 -5.05 6.24 -7.00
N THR A 58 -4.70 5.15 -7.69
CA THR A 58 -5.10 4.95 -9.09
C THR A 58 -6.62 4.93 -9.25
N GLY A 59 -7.35 4.32 -8.31
CA GLY A 59 -8.81 4.30 -8.31
C GLY A 59 -9.41 5.69 -8.04
N LEU A 60 -8.81 6.45 -7.13
CA LEU A 60 -9.20 7.82 -6.80
C LEU A 60 -9.00 8.75 -8.00
N GLU A 61 -7.81 8.74 -8.60
CA GLU A 61 -7.49 9.52 -9.80
C GLU A 61 -8.43 9.15 -10.96
N HIS A 62 -8.74 7.87 -11.15
CA HIS A 62 -9.67 7.45 -12.18
C HIS A 62 -11.10 7.96 -11.92
N ALA A 63 -11.54 7.98 -10.67
CA ALA A 63 -12.86 8.50 -10.30
C ALA A 63 -12.96 10.00 -10.58
N LEU A 64 -11.92 10.76 -10.25
CA LEU A 64 -11.85 12.20 -10.53
C LEU A 64 -11.77 12.48 -12.04
N ALA A 65 -10.97 11.70 -12.78
CA ALA A 65 -10.79 11.86 -14.22
C ALA A 65 -12.07 11.57 -15.02
N ARG A 66 -12.95 10.70 -14.53
CA ARG A 66 -14.26 10.45 -15.17
C ARG A 66 -15.21 11.64 -15.08
N GLY A 67 -15.04 12.52 -14.08
CA GLY A 67 -15.87 13.71 -13.89
C GLY A 67 -17.36 13.41 -13.64
N GLN A 68 -17.71 12.18 -13.27
CA GLN A 68 -19.11 11.79 -13.00
C GLN A 68 -19.46 12.15 -11.56
N PHE A 69 -19.86 13.41 -11.36
CA PHE A 69 -20.26 13.92 -10.05
C PHE A 69 -21.78 14.15 -10.00
N ASN A 70 -22.42 13.72 -8.93
CA ASN A 70 -23.86 13.85 -8.74
C ASN A 70 -24.16 14.46 -7.36
N THR A 71 -25.03 15.47 -7.32
CA THR A 71 -25.47 16.13 -6.09
C THR A 71 -26.63 15.40 -5.40
N LEU A 72 -27.30 14.48 -6.10
CA LEU A 72 -28.48 13.75 -5.63
C LEU A 72 -28.15 12.35 -5.07
N GLY A 73 -26.91 11.87 -5.23
CA GLY A 73 -26.51 10.55 -4.76
C GLY A 73 -25.03 10.25 -4.99
N SER A 74 -24.53 9.25 -4.29
CA SER A 74 -23.12 8.82 -4.42
C SER A 74 -22.88 8.09 -5.74
N VAL A 75 -21.73 8.34 -6.34
CA VAL A 75 -21.27 7.64 -7.55
C VAL A 75 -20.18 6.66 -7.14
N THR A 76 -20.41 5.37 -7.42
CA THR A 76 -19.48 4.30 -7.13
C THR A 76 -18.81 3.81 -8.41
N LEU A 77 -17.50 3.71 -8.40
CA LEU A 77 -16.67 3.25 -9.49
C LEU A 77 -15.79 2.11 -9.01
N GLN A 78 -15.98 0.95 -9.63
CA GLN A 78 -15.29 -0.27 -9.28
C GLN A 78 -14.35 -0.66 -10.41
N ARG A 79 -13.09 -0.98 -10.09
CA ARG A 79 -12.08 -1.36 -11.08
C ARG A 79 -11.12 -2.40 -10.53
N ASN A 80 -10.80 -3.39 -11.36
CA ASN A 80 -9.62 -4.24 -11.16
C ASN A 80 -8.43 -3.51 -11.76
N ILE A 81 -7.42 -3.20 -10.95
CA ILE A 81 -6.15 -2.64 -11.43
C ILE A 81 -5.37 -3.76 -12.10
N ASN A 82 -5.29 -4.90 -11.41
CA ASN A 82 -4.60 -6.12 -11.84
C ASN A 82 -5.47 -7.35 -11.52
N THR A 83 -4.91 -8.55 -11.69
CA THR A 83 -5.56 -9.82 -11.28
C THR A 83 -5.74 -9.93 -9.76
N THR A 84 -4.87 -9.28 -9.00
CA THR A 84 -4.81 -9.33 -7.52
C THR A 84 -5.37 -8.09 -6.84
N ASP A 85 -5.35 -6.95 -7.55
CA ASP A 85 -5.54 -5.64 -6.96
C ASP A 85 -6.85 -5.05 -7.46
N PHE A 86 -7.68 -4.67 -6.50
CA PHE A 86 -9.04 -4.25 -6.73
C PHE A 86 -9.33 -2.95 -5.99
N VAL A 87 -10.02 -2.01 -6.62
CA VAL A 87 -10.36 -0.72 -6.03
C VAL A 87 -11.82 -0.36 -6.26
N THR A 88 -12.43 0.19 -5.21
CA THR A 88 -13.76 0.80 -5.23
C THR A 88 -13.61 2.25 -4.79
N ALA A 89 -13.91 3.18 -5.70
CA ALA A 89 -13.95 4.61 -5.43
C ALA A 89 -15.41 5.08 -5.33
N VAL A 90 -15.72 5.88 -4.31
CA VAL A 90 -17.04 6.45 -4.07
C VAL A 90 -16.89 7.96 -3.96
N THR A 91 -17.61 8.70 -4.80
CA THR A 91 -17.71 10.16 -4.69
C THR A 91 -19.07 10.55 -4.15
N GLN A 92 -19.09 11.29 -3.05
CA GLN A 92 -20.30 11.75 -2.38
C GLN A 92 -20.36 13.28 -2.35
N PHE A 93 -21.55 13.83 -2.62
CA PHE A 93 -21.82 15.24 -2.45
C PHE A 93 -22.02 15.58 -0.97
N GLU A 94 -21.34 16.62 -0.50
CA GLU A 94 -21.44 17.11 0.87
C GLU A 94 -22.37 18.32 0.98
N ARG A 95 -22.08 19.37 0.20
CA ARG A 95 -22.78 20.66 0.28
C ARG A 95 -22.42 21.57 -0.88
N ALA A 96 -23.28 22.55 -1.13
CA ALA A 96 -22.99 23.68 -1.99
C ALA A 96 -22.71 24.94 -1.15
N THR A 97 -21.75 25.76 -1.57
CA THR A 97 -21.46 27.06 -0.94
C THR A 97 -21.36 28.15 -2.00
N MET A 98 -21.57 29.40 -1.60
CA MET A 98 -21.22 30.53 -2.46
C MET A 98 -19.71 30.52 -2.78
N VAL A 99 -19.35 31.03 -3.95
CA VAL A 99 -17.94 31.24 -4.32
C VAL A 99 -17.53 32.65 -3.86
N PRO A 100 -16.37 32.82 -3.18
CA PRO A 100 -15.91 34.15 -2.74
C PRO A 100 -15.62 35.12 -3.89
N ASP A 101 -15.98 36.40 -3.71
CA ASP A 101 -15.95 37.50 -4.69
C ASP A 101 -14.62 37.72 -5.44
N ARG A 102 -13.50 37.21 -4.93
CA ARG A 102 -12.19 37.40 -5.55
C ARG A 102 -11.85 36.40 -6.66
N ALA A 103 -12.66 35.36 -6.82
CA ALA A 103 -12.41 34.31 -7.81
C ALA A 103 -13.14 34.51 -9.16
N PHE A 104 -14.13 35.42 -9.24
CA PHE A 104 -14.93 35.64 -10.46
C PHE A 104 -15.34 37.11 -10.65
N SER A 105 -15.42 37.56 -11.91
CA SER A 105 -15.85 38.93 -12.30
C SER A 105 -17.33 39.23 -12.08
N LEU A 106 -18.11 38.27 -11.56
CA LEU A 106 -19.57 38.31 -11.53
C LEU A 106 -20.16 38.52 -10.11
N GLY A 107 -19.36 38.37 -9.06
CA GLY A 107 -19.78 38.61 -7.66
C GLY A 107 -20.69 37.53 -7.05
N VAL A 108 -20.83 37.55 -5.72
CA VAL A 108 -21.77 36.73 -4.95
C VAL A 108 -23.20 36.89 -5.47
N GLY A 109 -23.92 35.77 -5.63
CA GLY A 109 -25.32 35.77 -6.10
C GLY A 109 -25.51 35.87 -7.62
N SER A 110 -24.44 35.70 -8.42
CA SER A 110 -24.53 35.67 -9.89
C SER A 110 -25.02 34.34 -10.49
N GLY A 111 -25.60 33.45 -9.69
CA GLY A 111 -26.03 32.13 -10.17
C GLY A 111 -24.88 31.15 -10.40
N ILE A 112 -23.84 31.19 -9.56
CA ILE A 112 -22.71 30.25 -9.57
C ILE A 112 -22.50 29.74 -8.13
N ALA A 113 -22.29 28.44 -7.96
CA ALA A 113 -22.03 27.79 -6.69
C ALA A 113 -20.81 26.86 -6.75
N ALA A 114 -20.14 26.68 -5.60
CA ALA A 114 -19.14 25.64 -5.41
C ALA A 114 -19.80 24.40 -4.80
N TYR A 115 -19.75 23.29 -5.51
CA TYR A 115 -20.25 21.99 -5.07
C TYR A 115 -19.11 21.19 -4.47
N HIS A 116 -19.17 20.90 -3.17
CA HIS A 116 -18.15 20.16 -2.44
C HIS A 116 -18.44 18.67 -2.48
N PHE A 117 -17.42 17.89 -2.79
CA PHE A 117 -17.47 16.44 -2.86
C PHE A 117 -16.35 15.82 -2.02
N ILE A 118 -16.62 14.63 -1.50
CA ILE A 118 -15.62 13.76 -0.90
C ILE A 118 -15.51 12.51 -1.77
N ALA A 119 -14.32 12.25 -2.28
CA ALA A 119 -13.99 11.03 -2.98
C ALA A 119 -13.20 10.11 -2.03
N THR A 120 -13.69 8.88 -1.83
CA THR A 120 -13.03 7.86 -1.03
C THR A 120 -12.78 6.63 -1.87
N ALA A 121 -11.51 6.25 -2.04
CA ALA A 121 -11.09 5.04 -2.71
C ALA A 121 -10.61 4.01 -1.70
N THR A 122 -11.24 2.84 -1.69
CA THR A 122 -10.83 1.68 -0.91
C THR A 122 -10.26 0.65 -1.86
N ALA A 123 -8.98 0.32 -1.69
CA ALA A 123 -8.33 -0.74 -2.44
C ALA A 123 -7.98 -1.93 -1.56
N GLU A 124 -7.95 -3.09 -2.20
CA GLU A 124 -7.54 -4.37 -1.64
C GLU A 124 -6.50 -5.00 -2.58
N SER A 125 -5.34 -5.35 -2.03
CA SER A 125 -4.31 -6.14 -2.70
C SER A 125 -4.34 -7.56 -2.15
N LYS A 126 -4.86 -8.49 -2.95
CA LYS A 126 -5.09 -9.89 -2.56
C LYS A 126 -3.99 -10.80 -3.05
N ARG A 127 -3.73 -11.88 -2.32
CA ARG A 127 -2.88 -12.95 -2.83
C ARG A 127 -3.48 -13.60 -4.09
N ALA A 128 -2.68 -13.72 -5.13
CA ALA A 128 -3.07 -14.43 -6.35
C ALA A 128 -3.52 -15.88 -6.05
N GLY A 129 -4.71 -16.24 -6.56
CA GLY A 129 -5.23 -17.62 -6.52
C GLY A 129 -6.07 -18.00 -5.30
N VAL A 130 -6.45 -17.05 -4.43
CA VAL A 130 -7.39 -17.30 -3.33
C VAL A 130 -8.71 -16.59 -3.63
N SER A 131 -9.73 -17.35 -4.05
CA SER A 131 -11.10 -16.87 -4.17
C SER A 131 -11.83 -17.11 -2.85
N GLY A 132 -12.20 -16.04 -2.15
CA GLY A 132 -13.28 -16.07 -1.17
C GLY A 132 -12.98 -15.59 0.25
N GLU A 133 -11.73 -15.66 0.74
CA GLU A 133 -11.44 -15.25 2.13
C GLU A 133 -10.17 -14.42 2.27
N LYS A 134 -10.23 -13.45 3.20
CA LYS A 134 -9.14 -12.55 3.53
C LYS A 134 -7.98 -13.35 4.11
N THR A 135 -6.83 -13.29 3.47
CA THR A 135 -5.61 -13.94 3.95
C THR A 135 -4.86 -13.06 4.93
N ASP A 136 -3.99 -13.65 5.74
CA ASP A 136 -3.02 -12.98 6.61
C ASP A 136 -2.01 -12.11 5.85
N ARG A 137 -1.99 -12.23 4.52
CA ARG A 137 -1.09 -11.54 3.61
C ARG A 137 -1.79 -10.48 2.76
N ASP A 138 -3.10 -10.32 2.88
CA ASP A 138 -3.84 -9.31 2.12
C ASP A 138 -3.65 -7.94 2.76
N ALA A 139 -3.57 -6.91 1.92
CA ALA A 139 -3.43 -5.53 2.34
C ALA A 139 -4.63 -4.71 1.83
N SER A 140 -4.98 -3.67 2.57
CA SER A 140 -6.01 -2.72 2.16
C SER A 140 -5.58 -1.31 2.52
N SER A 141 -5.88 -0.37 1.63
CA SER A 141 -5.66 1.05 1.84
C SER A 141 -6.93 1.83 1.51
N VAL A 142 -7.18 2.90 2.26
CA VAL A 142 -8.31 3.80 2.05
C VAL A 142 -7.79 5.22 1.92
N HIS A 143 -8.01 5.83 0.76
CA HIS A 143 -7.61 7.21 0.48
C HIS A 143 -8.85 8.07 0.32
N THR A 144 -8.84 9.23 0.95
CA THR A 144 -9.95 10.18 0.87
C THR A 144 -9.42 11.54 0.47
N GLN A 145 -10.05 12.15 -0.53
CA GLN A 145 -9.76 13.50 -0.97
C GLN A 145 -11.05 14.30 -1.09
N ALA A 146 -11.02 15.51 -0.55
CA ALA A 146 -12.08 16.48 -0.75
C ALA A 146 -11.72 17.41 -1.90
N PHE A 147 -12.70 17.73 -2.73
CA PHE A 147 -12.56 18.70 -3.82
C PHE A 147 -13.88 19.44 -4.01
N TYR A 148 -13.84 20.51 -4.80
CA TYR A 148 -15.05 21.21 -5.21
C TYR A 148 -15.05 21.48 -6.70
N VAL A 149 -16.24 21.50 -7.28
CA VAL A 149 -16.46 21.90 -8.67
C VAL A 149 -17.32 23.15 -8.68
N VAL A 150 -16.90 24.15 -9.44
CA VAL A 150 -17.64 25.40 -9.61
C VAL A 150 -18.52 25.28 -10.84
N GLY A 151 -19.80 25.56 -10.70
CA GLY A 151 -20.77 25.47 -11.79
C GLY A 151 -21.95 26.42 -11.57
N PRO A 152 -22.87 26.50 -12.56
CA PRO A 152 -24.08 27.28 -12.42
C PRO A 152 -24.88 26.81 -11.21
N GLU A 153 -25.39 27.77 -10.44
CA GLU A 153 -26.27 27.53 -9.31
C GLU A 153 -27.55 26.88 -9.81
N ILE A 154 -27.82 25.67 -9.33
CA ILE A 154 -29.09 24.99 -9.58
C ILE A 154 -30.16 25.71 -8.74
N PRO A 155 -31.28 26.17 -9.34
CA PRO A 155 -32.37 26.83 -8.64
C PRO A 155 -33.17 25.78 -7.85
N THR A 156 -32.60 25.27 -6.77
CA THR A 156 -33.28 24.37 -5.84
C THR A 156 -32.86 24.71 -4.41
N LEU A 157 -33.39 25.83 -3.94
CA LEU A 157 -34.05 25.97 -2.65
C LEU A 157 -35.45 26.51 -2.90
#